data_AF-A0A945DVQ3-F1
#
_entry.id   AF-A0A945DVQ3-F1
#
_cell.length_a   1.000
_cell.length_b   1.000
_cell.length_c   1.000
_cell.angle_alpha   90.00
_cell.angle_beta   90.00
_cell.angle_gamma   90.00
#
_symmetry.space_group_name_H-M   'P 1'
#
loop_
_entity.id
_entity.type
_entity.pdbx_description
1 polymer ?
#
loop_
_entity_poly.entity_id
_entity_poly.type
_entity_poly.pdbx_seq_one_letter_code
_entity_poly.pdbx_strand_id
1 'polypeptide(L)'
;MAARIGVGGIFIECNHFTSQLADRAAFERSEWLCGGELLARDTGVLGGMMSVLRANDCEPVPLLYASACPSGVVRAEVYDELKNVLLELLNNAVELDGILLCL
;
A
#
# COMPACT_ATOMS: atom_id res chain seq x y z
N MET A 1 8.95 22.90 -8.91
CA MET A 1 7.98 21.82 -9.18
C MET A 1 7.77 21.11 -7.86
N ALA A 2 6.53 20.73 -7.52
CA ALA A 2 6.28 19.95 -6.31
C ALA A 2 6.91 18.56 -6.46
N ALA A 3 7.58 18.04 -5.43
CA ALA A 3 8.19 16.72 -5.49
C ALA A 3 7.10 15.64 -5.54
N ARG A 4 7.18 14.74 -6.51
CA ARG A 4 6.20 13.69 -6.77
C ARG A 4 6.58 12.42 -6.02
N ILE A 5 5.78 12.04 -5.02
CA ILE A 5 6.12 10.94 -4.11
C ILE A 5 5.11 9.81 -4.27
N GLY A 6 5.57 8.63 -4.71
CA GLY A 6 4.75 7.43 -4.78
C GLY A 6 4.39 6.93 -3.37
N VAL A 7 3.10 6.73 -3.09
CA VAL A 7 2.61 6.31 -1.77
C VAL A 7 1.90 4.96 -1.89
N GLY A 8 2.33 3.98 -1.09
CA GLY A 8 1.75 2.63 -1.10
C GLY A 8 2.27 1.74 0.02
N GLY A 9 1.97 0.44 -0.06
CA GLY A 9 2.42 -0.53 0.93
C GLY A 9 1.69 -1.87 0.87
N ILE A 10 2.32 -2.90 1.43
CA ILE A 10 1.69 -4.20 1.68
C ILE A 10 2.00 -4.54 3.13
N PHE A 11 0.99 -4.61 3.99
CA PHE A 11 1.15 -4.78 5.43
C PHE A 11 0.38 -5.99 5.95
N ILE A 12 1.08 -6.95 6.54
CA ILE A 12 0.49 -8.08 7.27
C ILE A 12 1.56 -8.69 8.19
N GLU A 13 1.15 -9.07 9.40
CA GLU A 13 1.97 -9.90 10.29
C GLU A 13 1.59 -11.38 10.10
N CYS A 14 2.59 -12.23 9.80
CA CYS A 14 2.37 -13.64 9.48
C CYS A 14 2.73 -14.57 10.64
N ASN A 15 1.93 -15.62 10.82
CA ASN A 15 2.15 -16.71 11.77
C ASN A 15 2.32 -18.05 11.05
N HIS A 16 3.42 -18.75 11.30
CA HIS A 16 3.74 -20.05 10.69
C HIS A 16 3.01 -21.24 11.34
N PHE A 17 2.39 -21.08 12.52
CA PHE A 17 1.75 -22.16 13.25
C PHE A 17 0.28 -22.41 12.88
N THR A 18 -0.29 -21.61 11.97
CA THR A 18 -1.66 -21.79 11.46
C THR A 18 -1.64 -22.39 10.05
N SER A 19 -2.61 -23.26 9.76
CA SER A 19 -2.84 -23.81 8.42
C SER A 19 -3.68 -22.90 7.52
N GLN A 20 -4.31 -21.87 8.09
CA GLN A 20 -5.11 -20.91 7.34
C GLN A 20 -4.21 -19.83 6.74
N LEU A 21 -3.93 -19.96 5.45
CA LEU A 21 -3.18 -18.95 4.68
C LEU A 21 -4.00 -17.67 4.49
N ALA A 22 -3.31 -16.52 4.47
CA ALA A 22 -3.94 -15.27 4.09
C ALA A 22 -4.19 -15.25 2.57
N ASP A 23 -5.46 -15.18 2.20
CA ASP A 23 -5.90 -15.07 0.81
C ASP A 23 -6.22 -13.63 0.43
N ARG A 24 -6.60 -13.40 -0.82
CA ARG A 24 -6.99 -12.06 -1.30
C ARG A 24 -8.11 -11.45 -0.46
N ALA A 25 -9.08 -12.27 -0.06
CA ALA A 25 -10.20 -11.83 0.75
C ALA A 25 -9.74 -11.35 2.15
N ALA A 26 -8.59 -11.81 2.67
CA ALA A 26 -8.00 -11.27 3.90
C ALA A 26 -7.62 -9.79 3.77
N PHE A 27 -7.12 -9.37 2.61
CA PHE A 27 -6.79 -7.96 2.33
C PHE A 27 -8.04 -7.14 1.99
N GLU A 28 -8.93 -7.67 1.14
CA GLU A 28 -10.16 -6.96 0.74
C GLU A 28 -11.10 -6.66 1.91
N ARG A 29 -11.11 -7.52 2.94
CA ARG A 29 -11.89 -7.29 4.18
C ARG A 29 -11.30 -6.21 5.09
N SER A 30 -10.01 -5.92 4.95
CA SER A 30 -9.30 -4.93 5.74
C SER A 30 -9.09 -3.68 4.89
N GLU A 31 -7.96 -3.57 4.17
CA GLU A 31 -7.71 -2.44 3.29
C GLU A 31 -7.12 -2.92 1.97
N TRP A 32 -7.75 -2.49 0.88
CA TRP A 32 -7.22 -2.58 -0.48
C TRP A 32 -7.51 -1.23 -1.14
N LEU A 33 -6.56 -0.31 -1.06
CA LEU A 33 -6.75 1.09 -1.44
C LEU A 33 -5.91 1.41 -2.66
N CYS A 34 -6.55 2.02 -3.66
CA CYS A 34 -5.92 2.50 -4.87
C CYS A 34 -6.43 3.91 -5.22
N GLY A 35 -5.64 4.67 -5.98
CA GLY A 35 -6.08 5.94 -6.55
C GLY A 35 -6.65 6.91 -5.51
N GLY A 36 -7.84 7.44 -5.79
CA GLY A 36 -8.50 8.41 -4.92
C GLY A 36 -8.82 7.92 -3.51
N GLU A 37 -9.06 6.61 -3.32
CA GLU A 37 -9.35 6.04 -2.01
C GLU A 37 -8.13 6.08 -1.08
N LEU A 38 -6.94 5.83 -1.64
CA LEU A 38 -5.68 5.99 -0.92
C LEU A 38 -5.43 7.46 -0.62
N LEU A 39 -5.65 8.34 -1.60
CA LEU A 39 -5.45 9.79 -1.45
C LEU A 39 -6.38 10.43 -0.40
N ALA A 40 -7.57 9.89 -0.23
CA ALA A 40 -8.57 10.38 0.71
C ALA A 40 -8.27 10.01 2.17
N ARG A 41 -7.27 9.15 2.46
CA ARG A 41 -6.94 8.77 3.82
C ARG A 41 -6.30 9.91 4.61
N ASP A 42 -6.90 10.20 5.76
CA ASP A 42 -6.55 11.29 6.68
C ASP A 42 -6.21 10.79 8.10
N THR A 43 -6.36 9.49 8.37
CA THR A 43 -6.08 8.84 9.64
C THR A 43 -5.08 7.69 9.50
N GLY A 44 -4.55 7.21 10.64
CA GLY A 44 -3.57 6.12 10.68
C GLY A 44 -2.21 6.52 10.08
N VAL A 45 -1.41 5.51 9.73
CA VAL A 45 -0.06 5.73 9.16
C VAL A 45 -0.14 6.47 7.82
N LEU A 46 -1.05 6.05 6.93
CA LEU A 46 -1.32 6.76 5.67
C LEU A 46 -1.71 8.22 5.90
N GLY A 47 -2.65 8.50 6.80
CA GLY A 47 -3.04 9.87 7.13
C GLY A 47 -1.86 10.73 7.60
N GLY A 48 -0.98 10.16 8.43
CA GLY A 48 0.27 10.80 8.86
C GLY A 48 1.22 11.08 7.70
N MET A 49 1.47 10.09 6.84
CA MET A 49 2.27 10.24 5.62
C MET A 49 1.72 11.37 4.74
N MET A 50 0.41 11.36 4.48
CA MET A 50 -0.25 12.38 3.66
C MET A 50 -0.19 13.77 4.29
N SER A 51 -0.31 13.87 5.62
CA SER A 51 -0.16 15.14 6.33
C SER A 51 1.24 15.73 6.14
N VAL A 52 2.28 14.90 6.24
CA VAL A 52 3.67 15.35 6.07
C VAL A 52 3.92 15.77 4.62
N LEU A 53 3.46 14.97 3.64
CA LEU A 53 3.61 15.32 2.22
C LEU A 53 2.94 16.65 1.89
N ARG A 54 1.69 16.86 2.35
CA ARG A 54 0.98 18.14 2.18
C ARG A 54 1.69 19.31 2.85
N ALA A 55 2.24 19.11 4.05
CA ALA A 55 2.96 20.16 4.78
C ALA A 55 4.31 20.56 4.13
N ASN A 56 4.83 19.74 3.23
CA ASN A 56 6.09 19.98 2.52
C ASN A 56 5.89 20.28 1.02
N ASP A 57 4.66 20.62 0.61
CA ASP A 57 4.32 20.90 -0.79
C ASP A 57 4.70 19.76 -1.77
N CYS A 58 4.63 18.51 -1.31
CA CYS A 58 4.83 17.32 -2.13
C CYS A 58 3.50 16.86 -2.75
N GLU A 59 3.56 16.33 -3.97
CA GLU A 59 2.43 15.71 -4.67
C GLU A 59 2.42 14.19 -4.40
N PRO A 60 1.46 13.67 -3.61
CA PRO A 60 1.32 12.23 -3.43
C PRO A 60 0.75 11.57 -4.69
N VAL A 61 1.48 10.61 -5.23
CA VAL A 61 1.05 9.77 -6.35
C VAL A 61 0.60 8.42 -5.79
N PRO A 62 -0.69 8.05 -5.90
CA PRO A 62 -1.19 6.83 -5.27
C PRO A 62 -0.73 5.59 -6.02
N LEU A 63 -0.11 4.66 -5.29
CA LEU A 63 0.14 3.29 -5.74
C LEU A 63 -0.95 2.37 -5.17
N LEU A 64 -0.57 1.15 -4.77
CA LEU A 64 -1.40 0.23 -4.01
C LEU A 64 -1.04 0.34 -2.53
N TYR A 65 -2.05 0.41 -1.66
CA TYR A 65 -1.89 0.08 -0.25
C TYR A 65 -2.85 -1.06 0.12
N ALA A 66 -2.29 -2.20 0.51
CA ALA A 66 -3.06 -3.35 0.96
C ALA A 66 -2.66 -3.73 2.39
N SER A 67 -3.62 -3.88 3.28
CA SER A 67 -3.40 -4.33 4.66
C SER A 67 -4.34 -5.46 5.03
N ALA A 68 -3.87 -6.39 5.84
CA ALA A 68 -4.67 -7.49 6.37
C ALA A 68 -4.38 -7.70 7.86
N CYS A 69 -5.39 -8.17 8.59
CA CYS A 69 -5.21 -8.59 9.98
C CYS A 69 -4.14 -9.70 10.09
N PRO A 70 -3.39 -9.76 11.20
CA PRO A 70 -2.43 -10.83 11.44
C PRO A 70 -3.05 -12.22 11.28
N SER A 71 -2.44 -13.07 10.46
CA SER A 71 -2.96 -14.40 10.15
C SER A 71 -1.84 -15.33 9.64
N GLY A 72 -2.19 -16.39 8.90
CA GLY A 72 -1.17 -17.28 8.33
C GLY A 72 -0.38 -16.63 7.21
N VAL A 73 0.62 -17.36 6.74
CA VAL A 73 1.45 -16.93 5.60
C VAL A 73 0.57 -16.57 4.40
N VAL A 74 0.93 -15.51 3.70
CA VAL A 74 0.24 -15.09 2.47
C VAL A 74 0.36 -16.16 1.40
N ARG A 75 -0.75 -16.49 0.75
CA ARG A 75 -0.75 -17.35 -0.44
C ARG A 75 0.20 -16.79 -1.48
N ALA A 76 1.04 -17.65 -2.07
CA ALA A 76 2.06 -17.21 -3.03
C ALA A 76 1.44 -16.45 -4.21
N GLU A 77 0.32 -16.94 -4.74
CA GLU A 77 -0.44 -16.32 -5.81
C GLU A 77 -0.97 -14.92 -5.44
N VAL A 78 -1.33 -14.70 -4.17
CA VAL A 78 -1.82 -13.41 -3.67
C VAL A 78 -0.67 -12.44 -3.45
N TYR A 79 0.46 -12.92 -2.94
CA TYR A 79 1.66 -12.10 -2.83
C TYR A 79 2.15 -11.64 -4.20
N ASP A 80 2.16 -12.53 -5.20
CA ASP A 80 2.52 -12.19 -6.56
C ASP A 80 1.56 -11.16 -7.17
N GLU A 81 0.25 -11.30 -6.93
CA GLU A 81 -0.73 -10.29 -7.34
C GLU A 81 -0.42 -8.91 -6.71
N LEU A 82 -0.33 -8.83 -5.39
CA LEU A 82 -0.07 -7.58 -4.65
C LEU A 82 1.20 -6.90 -5.15
N LYS A 83 2.28 -7.67 -5.27
CA LYS A 83 3.59 -7.20 -5.75
C LYS A 83 3.50 -6.70 -7.19
N ASN A 84 2.85 -7.45 -8.08
CA ASN A 84 2.75 -7.07 -9.49
C ASN A 84 1.92 -5.80 -9.67
N VAL A 85 0.79 -5.67 -9.00
CA VAL A 85 -0.03 -4.43 -9.04
C VAL A 85 0.78 -3.23 -8.56
N LEU A 86 1.52 -3.36 -7.45
CA LEU A 86 2.36 -2.28 -6.93
C LEU A 86 3.45 -1.87 -7.95
N LEU A 87 4.12 -2.85 -8.56
CA LEU A 87 5.18 -2.61 -9.56
C LEU A 87 4.63 -2.03 -10.87
N GLU A 88 3.44 -2.46 -11.31
CA GLU A 88 2.77 -1.89 -12.48
C GLU A 88 2.40 -0.43 -12.26
N LEU A 89 1.84 -0.09 -11.10
CA LEU A 89 1.54 1.29 -10.73
C LEU A 89 2.82 2.13 -10.66
N LEU A 90 3.91 1.57 -10.12
CA LEU A 90 5.21 2.24 -10.07
C LEU A 90 5.78 2.51 -11.47
N ASN A 91 5.70 1.54 -12.38
CA ASN A 91 6.17 1.70 -13.76
C ASN A 91 5.34 2.72 -14.55
N ASN A 92 4.04 2.81 -14.25
CA ASN A 92 3.13 3.78 -14.88
C ASN A 92 3.20 5.17 -14.24
N ALA A 93 3.74 5.28 -13.02
CA ALA A 93 3.99 6.55 -12.35
C ALA A 93 5.24 7.22 -12.95
N VAL A 94 5.03 8.00 -14.02
CA VAL A 94 6.10 8.76 -14.67
C VAL A 94 6.61 9.87 -13.72
N GLU A 95 7.93 10.04 -13.70
CA GLU A 95 8.66 11.12 -13.00
C GLU A 95 8.34 11.19 -11.49
N LEU A 96 8.54 10.09 -10.77
CA LEU A 96 8.57 10.13 -9.31
C LEU A 96 9.94 10.61 -8.81
N ASP A 97 9.91 11.54 -7.85
CA ASP A 97 11.09 12.03 -7.13
C ASP A 97 11.43 11.16 -5.90
N GLY A 98 10.49 10.31 -5.46
CA GLY A 98 10.68 9.41 -4.33
C GLY A 98 9.51 8.46 -4.11
N ILE A 99 9.69 7.53 -3.17
CA ILE A 99 8.67 6.55 -2.76
C ILE A 99 8.60 6.53 -1.24
N LEU A 100 7.38 6.54 -0.71
CA LEU A 100 7.08 6.45 0.72
C LEU A 100 6.16 5.24 0.95
N LEU A 101 6.72 4.16 1.52
CA LEU A 101 6.01 2.90 1.74
C LEU A 101 5.68 2.67 3.22
N CYS A 102 4.49 2.17 3.49
CA CYS A 102 4.10 1.62 4.80
C CYS A 102 4.02 0.09 4.71
N LEU A 103 4.98 -0.61 5.31
CA LEU A 103 5.24 -2.05 5.14
C LEU A 103 5.14 -2.81 6.46
#